data_AF-A0A8D8QND6-F1
#
_entry.id   AF-A0A8D8QND6-F1
#
_cell.length_a   1.000
_cell.length_b   1.000
_cell.length_c   1.000
_cell.angle_alpha   90.00
_cell.angle_beta   90.00
_cell.angle_gamma   90.00
#
_symmetry.space_group_name_H-M   'P 1'
#
loop_
_entity.id
_entity.type
_entity.pdbx_description
1 polymer ?
#
loop_
_entity_poly.entity_id
_entity_poly.type
_entity_poly.pdbx_seq_one_letter_code
_entity_poly.pdbx_strand_id
1 'polypeptide(L)'
;MVREALQQEFEAFGITVSDEVLDKCVTICMCSNIPAEEFVETWMAYSLSNLNGADPTIEYINQFERKELKGYTSQNQTKKSSSKTATTPIIYNKSEANVSSRVESNSDSVLDVYATTPKVRKVEIYTNYYSYSESMLLNYFFFT
;
A
#
# COMPACT_ATOMS: atom_id res chain seq x y z
N MET A 1 3.06 -23.29 -14.12
CA MET A 1 4.09 -22.37 -13.58
C MET A 1 3.63 -21.67 -12.31
N VAL A 2 2.55 -20.86 -12.30
CA VAL A 2 2.12 -20.15 -11.06
C VAL A 2 1.89 -21.09 -9.86
N ARG A 3 1.31 -22.28 -10.09
CA ARG A 3 1.10 -23.30 -9.04
C ARG A 3 2.39 -23.76 -8.37
N GLU A 4 3.41 -24.06 -9.17
CA GLU A 4 4.71 -24.56 -8.67
C GLU A 4 5.47 -23.46 -7.95
N ALA A 5 5.40 -22.23 -8.46
CA ALA A 5 5.97 -21.07 -7.77
C ALA A 5 5.32 -20.85 -6.40
N LEU A 6 3.98 -20.85 -6.32
CA LEU A 6 3.28 -20.74 -5.04
C LEU A 6 3.67 -21.86 -4.07
N GLN A 7 3.76 -23.10 -4.55
CA GLN A 7 4.16 -24.24 -3.73
C GLN A 7 5.58 -24.06 -3.18
N GLN A 8 6.51 -23.63 -4.01
CA GLN A 8 7.90 -23.39 -3.63
C GLN A 8 8.03 -22.26 -2.60
N GLU A 9 7.28 -21.16 -2.78
CA GLU A 9 7.27 -20.06 -1.81
C GLU A 9 6.71 -20.53 -0.45
N PHE A 10 5.59 -21.25 -0.43
CA PHE A 10 5.06 -21.80 0.83
C PHE A 10 6.03 -22.79 1.51
N GLU A 11 6.67 -23.65 0.73
CA GLU A 11 7.68 -24.59 1.22
C GLU A 11 8.92 -23.88 1.77
N ALA A 12 9.32 -22.73 1.18
CA ALA A 12 10.40 -21.90 1.69
C ALA A 12 10.10 -21.33 3.10
N PHE A 13 8.82 -21.11 3.42
CA PHE A 13 8.37 -20.74 4.77
C PHE A 13 8.06 -21.94 5.67
N GLY A 14 8.30 -23.17 5.22
CA GLY A 14 8.04 -24.40 5.97
C GLY A 14 6.56 -24.77 6.09
N ILE A 15 5.70 -24.20 5.24
CA ILE A 15 4.25 -24.42 5.28
C ILE A 15 3.88 -25.49 4.25
N THR A 16 3.23 -26.56 4.71
CA THR A 16 2.71 -27.61 3.82
C THR A 16 1.25 -27.32 3.46
N VAL A 17 0.99 -27.10 2.17
CA VAL A 17 -0.33 -26.73 1.65
C VAL A 17 -0.92 -27.89 0.88
N SER A 18 -2.20 -28.21 1.12
CA SER A 18 -2.90 -29.26 0.36
C SER A 18 -3.16 -28.81 -1.08
N ASP A 19 -3.27 -29.77 -2.00
CA ASP A 19 -3.48 -29.49 -3.42
C ASP A 19 -4.75 -28.64 -3.69
N GLU A 20 -5.81 -28.86 -2.91
CA GLU A 20 -7.07 -28.11 -3.02
C GLU A 20 -6.91 -26.64 -2.61
N VAL A 21 -6.17 -26.38 -1.52
CA VAL A 21 -5.89 -25.01 -1.07
C VAL A 21 -4.98 -24.31 -2.08
N LEU A 22 -3.98 -25.02 -2.60
CA LEU A 22 -3.05 -24.48 -3.57
C LEU A 22 -3.75 -24.09 -4.88
N ASP A 23 -4.70 -24.90 -5.37
CA ASP A 23 -5.50 -24.58 -6.55
C ASP A 23 -6.34 -23.31 -6.35
N LYS A 24 -6.89 -23.14 -5.14
CA LYS A 24 -7.60 -21.92 -4.77
C LYS A 24 -6.67 -20.70 -4.75
N CYS A 25 -5.46 -20.81 -4.20
CA CYS A 25 -4.45 -19.74 -4.23
C CYS A 25 -4.10 -19.36 -5.68
N VAL A 26 -3.90 -20.34 -6.55
CA VAL A 26 -3.63 -20.10 -7.99
C VAL A 26 -4.78 -19.33 -8.64
N THR A 27 -6.01 -19.74 -8.37
CA THR A 27 -7.21 -19.04 -8.88
C THR A 27 -7.20 -17.58 -8.43
N ILE A 28 -6.93 -17.32 -7.16
CA ILE A 28 -6.89 -15.96 -6.61
C ILE A 28 -5.76 -15.12 -7.23
N CYS A 29 -4.56 -15.68 -7.36
CA CYS A 29 -3.43 -15.00 -8.01
C CYS A 29 -3.77 -14.63 -9.47
N MET A 30 -4.42 -15.53 -10.20
CA MET A 30 -4.86 -15.25 -11.57
C MET A 30 -5.96 -14.19 -11.64
N CYS A 31 -6.96 -14.24 -10.75
CA CYS A 31 -8.05 -13.27 -10.71
C CYS A 31 -7.61 -11.87 -10.27
N SER A 32 -6.65 -11.80 -9.35
CA SER A 32 -6.16 -10.54 -8.79
C SER A 32 -4.91 -10.02 -9.51
N ASN A 33 -4.33 -10.82 -10.41
CA ASN A 33 -3.08 -10.56 -11.12
C ASN A 33 -1.90 -10.21 -10.18
N ILE A 34 -1.69 -11.06 -9.17
CA ILE A 34 -0.64 -10.89 -8.16
C ILE A 34 0.39 -12.02 -8.32
N PRO A 35 1.70 -11.72 -8.25
CA PRO A 35 2.73 -12.75 -8.29
C PRO A 35 2.65 -13.67 -7.05
N ALA A 36 3.21 -14.88 -7.19
CA ALA A 36 3.18 -15.88 -6.12
C ALA A 36 3.86 -15.37 -4.83
N GLU A 37 5.01 -14.70 -4.96
CA GLU A 37 5.78 -14.12 -3.86
C GLU A 37 4.96 -13.10 -3.06
N GLU A 38 4.45 -12.04 -3.71
CA GLU A 38 3.61 -11.03 -3.05
C GLU A 38 2.34 -11.63 -2.41
N PHE A 39 1.75 -12.66 -3.04
CA PHE A 39 0.61 -13.37 -2.47
C PHE A 39 0.98 -14.03 -1.14
N VAL A 40 2.09 -14.78 -1.09
CA VAL A 40 2.53 -15.48 0.11
C VAL A 40 2.93 -14.48 1.19
N GLU A 41 3.69 -13.44 0.87
CA GLU A 41 4.04 -12.38 1.82
C GLU A 41 2.81 -11.71 2.45
N THR A 42 1.83 -11.37 1.62
CA THR A 42 0.59 -10.74 2.09
C THR A 42 -0.23 -11.73 2.92
N TRP A 43 -0.27 -13.00 2.53
CA TRP A 43 -0.90 -14.06 3.32
C TRP A 43 -0.22 -14.19 4.70
N MET A 44 1.10 -14.19 4.77
CA MET A 44 1.86 -14.28 6.02
C MET A 44 1.58 -13.07 6.94
N ALA A 45 1.53 -11.85 6.38
CA ALA A 45 1.14 -10.67 7.12
C ALA A 45 -0.31 -10.77 7.66
N TYR A 46 -1.24 -11.27 6.84
CA TYR A 46 -2.64 -11.47 7.22
C TYR A 46 -2.80 -12.54 8.29
N SER A 47 -2.15 -13.69 8.13
CA SER A 47 -2.27 -14.86 9.01
C SER A 47 -1.80 -14.52 10.41
N LEU A 48 -0.68 -13.81 10.57
CA LEU A 48 -0.26 -13.33 11.89
C LEU A 48 -1.24 -12.33 12.50
N SER A 49 -1.69 -11.35 11.70
CA SER A 49 -2.48 -10.24 12.22
C SER A 49 -3.91 -10.65 12.57
N ASN A 50 -4.46 -11.65 11.90
CA ASN A 50 -5.88 -12.01 11.98
C ASN A 50 -6.14 -13.44 12.44
N LEU A 51 -5.20 -14.35 12.24
CA LEU A 51 -5.36 -15.79 12.46
C LEU A 51 -4.28 -16.37 13.39
N ASN A 52 -3.49 -15.53 14.07
CA ASN A 52 -2.40 -15.93 14.95
C ASN A 52 -1.36 -16.87 14.29
N GLY A 53 -1.13 -16.71 12.98
CA GLY A 53 -0.18 -17.52 12.22
C GLY A 53 -0.70 -18.89 11.81
N ALA A 54 -2.02 -19.11 11.80
CA ALA A 54 -2.60 -20.37 11.36
C ALA A 54 -2.25 -20.71 9.90
N ASP A 55 -2.16 -22.01 9.64
CA ASP A 55 -1.90 -22.57 8.30
C ASP A 55 -2.99 -22.20 7.29
N PRO A 56 -2.64 -22.12 5.99
CA PRO A 56 -3.58 -21.82 4.93
C PRO A 56 -4.62 -22.95 4.78
N THR A 57 -5.87 -22.63 5.10
CA THR A 57 -7.05 -23.47 4.84
C THR A 57 -7.95 -22.79 3.81
N ILE A 58 -8.84 -23.55 3.17
CA ILE A 58 -9.76 -23.01 2.15
C ILE A 58 -10.61 -21.87 2.75
N GLU A 59 -11.11 -22.04 3.98
CA GLU A 59 -11.90 -21.04 4.69
C GLU A 59 -11.12 -19.76 4.94
N TYR A 60 -9.86 -19.87 5.37
CA TYR A 60 -9.02 -18.72 5.68
C TYR A 60 -8.54 -17.99 4.43
N ILE A 61 -8.17 -18.70 3.38
CA ILE A 61 -7.79 -18.12 2.09
C ILE A 61 -8.96 -17.34 1.48
N ASN A 62 -10.19 -17.86 1.60
CA ASN A 62 -11.38 -17.14 1.19
C ASN A 62 -11.63 -15.86 2.03
N GLN A 63 -11.31 -15.88 3.33
CA GLN A 63 -11.41 -14.67 4.17
C GLN A 63 -10.35 -13.63 3.80
N PHE A 64 -9.13 -14.08 3.55
CA PHE A 64 -8.02 -13.28 3.07
C PHE A 64 -8.36 -12.58 1.76
N GLU A 65 -8.87 -13.31 0.76
CA GLU A 65 -9.32 -12.76 -0.53
C GLU A 65 -10.31 -11.60 -0.35
N ARG A 66 -11.29 -11.78 0.55
CA ARG A 66 -12.31 -10.75 0.81
C ARG A 66 -11.81 -9.56 1.62
N LYS A 67 -10.69 -9.66 2.33
CA LYS A 67 -10.23 -8.57 3.21
C LYS A 67 -9.06 -7.82 2.57
N GLU A 68 -8.06 -8.53 2.10
CA GLU A 68 -6.80 -7.95 1.62
C GLU A 68 -6.83 -7.70 0.11
N LEU A 69 -7.54 -8.54 -0.66
CA LEU A 69 -7.43 -8.55 -2.13
C LEU A 69 -8.48 -7.72 -2.88
N LYS A 70 -9.47 -7.15 -2.19
CA LYS A 70 -10.51 -6.29 -2.79
C LYS A 70 -9.95 -5.08 -3.57
N GLY A 71 -8.77 -4.61 -3.19
CA GLY A 71 -8.09 -3.49 -3.85
C GLY A 71 -7.48 -3.85 -5.21
N TYR A 72 -7.02 -5.08 -5.38
CA TYR A 72 -6.23 -5.49 -6.55
C TYR A 72 -7.09 -5.64 -7.81
N THR A 73 -8.31 -6.16 -7.68
CA THR A 73 -9.27 -6.25 -8.79
C THR A 73 -9.73 -4.86 -9.27
N SER A 74 -9.73 -3.86 -8.38
CA SER A 74 -10.24 -2.51 -8.67
C SER A 74 -9.18 -1.60 -9.30
N GLN A 75 -7.90 -1.77 -8.97
CA GLN A 75 -6.83 -0.91 -9.53
C GLN A 75 -6.53 -1.20 -11.01
N ASN A 76 -6.81 -2.42 -11.49
CA ASN A 76 -6.60 -2.81 -12.88
C ASN A 76 -7.84 -2.57 -13.78
N GLN A 77 -9.00 -2.26 -13.20
CA GLN A 77 -10.19 -1.86 -13.96
C GLN A 77 -10.24 -0.34 -14.11
N THR A 78 -9.44 0.19 -15.04
CA THR A 78 -9.64 1.49 -15.70
C THR A 78 -9.85 2.69 -14.78
N LYS A 79 -8.87 3.60 -14.76
CA LYS A 79 -9.19 5.04 -14.75
C LYS A 79 -10.00 5.35 -16.01
N LYS A 80 -11.29 5.01 -16.02
CA LYS A 80 -12.22 5.48 -17.02
C LYS A 80 -12.34 6.97 -16.71
N SER A 81 -11.69 7.79 -17.52
CA SER A 81 -11.83 9.23 -17.50
C SER A 81 -13.33 9.53 -17.42
N SER A 82 -13.75 10.05 -16.26
CA SER A 82 -15.03 10.73 -16.18
C SER A 82 -14.86 11.97 -17.06
N SER A 83 -15.22 11.85 -18.33
CA SER A 83 -15.55 12.98 -19.17
C SER A 83 -16.69 13.70 -18.46
N LYS A 84 -16.32 14.64 -17.58
CA LYS A 84 -17.23 15.63 -17.05
C LYS A 84 -17.64 16.46 -18.26
N THR A 85 -18.74 16.10 -18.90
CA THR A 85 -19.48 17.03 -19.74
C THR A 85 -19.99 18.11 -18.79
N ALA A 86 -19.15 19.12 -18.59
CA ALA A 86 -19.48 20.32 -17.84
C ALA A 86 -20.61 21.03 -18.58
N THR A 87 -21.85 20.69 -18.21
CA THR A 87 -23.00 21.54 -18.52
C THR A 87 -22.90 22.71 -17.56
N THR A 88 -22.23 23.78 -17.98
CA THR A 88 -22.26 25.05 -17.26
C THR A 88 -23.62 25.71 -17.52
N PRO A 89 -24.40 26.06 -16.49
CA PRO A 89 -25.52 26.96 -16.68
C PRO A 89 -24.97 28.36 -16.97
N ILE A 90 -25.39 28.95 -18.10
CA ILE A 90 -25.10 30.34 -18.44
C ILE A 90 -25.90 31.22 -17.46
N ILE A 91 -25.20 31.89 -16.54
CA ILE A 91 -25.78 32.94 -15.69
C ILE A 91 -25.36 34.28 -16.30
N TYR A 92 -26.33 35.01 -16.88
CA TYR A 92 -26.16 36.40 -17.26
C TYR A 92 -26.42 37.27 -16.02
N ASN A 93 -25.39 37.92 -15.49
CA ASN A 93 -25.59 39.09 -14.64
C ASN A 93 -24.58 40.20 -14.97
N LYS A 94 -25.08 41.43 -14.98
CA LYS A 94 -24.51 42.65 -15.54
C LYS A 94 -24.10 43.58 -14.39
N SER A 95 -22.82 43.99 -14.34
CA SER A 95 -22.34 45.38 -14.06
C SER A 95 -20.91 45.46 -13.47
N GLU A 96 -20.00 46.05 -14.27
CA GLU A 96 -19.04 47.13 -13.99
C GLU A 96 -18.09 47.13 -12.75
N ALA A 97 -16.78 47.02 -13.08
CA ALA A 97 -15.61 47.82 -12.64
C ALA A 97 -15.33 48.13 -11.15
N ASN A 98 -14.15 47.69 -10.65
CA ASN A 98 -13.14 48.60 -10.07
C ASN A 98 -11.76 47.90 -9.90
N VAL A 99 -10.73 48.48 -10.51
CA VAL A 99 -9.31 48.20 -10.28
C VAL A 99 -8.80 49.19 -9.24
N SER A 100 -8.09 48.72 -8.21
CA SER A 100 -7.21 49.59 -7.42
C SER A 100 -5.92 48.86 -7.05
N SER A 101 -4.84 49.33 -7.67
CA SER A 101 -3.44 49.12 -7.33
C SER A 101 -3.11 49.69 -5.94
N ARG A 102 -2.30 48.98 -5.16
CA ARG A 102 -1.41 49.61 -4.16
C ARG A 102 -0.12 48.81 -4.01
N VAL A 103 0.95 49.38 -4.52
CA VAL A 103 2.34 49.02 -4.23
C VAL A 103 2.72 49.80 -2.98
N GLU A 104 3.14 49.12 -1.90
CA GLU A 104 3.91 49.75 -0.82
C GLU A 104 5.05 48.83 -0.37
N SER A 105 6.22 49.44 -0.29
CA SER A 105 7.53 48.89 0.04
C SER A 105 7.53 47.99 1.27
N ASN A 106 8.04 46.77 1.11
CA ASN A 106 8.70 46.06 2.19
C ASN A 106 10.14 45.86 1.78
N SER A 107 11.06 46.51 2.48
CA SER A 107 12.46 46.11 2.47
C SER A 107 12.51 44.71 3.08
N ASP A 108 12.57 43.68 2.24
CA ASP A 108 12.85 42.32 2.69
C ASP A 108 14.12 42.35 3.55
N SER A 109 13.92 42.19 4.86
CA SER A 109 14.98 42.02 5.84
C SER A 109 15.63 40.67 5.56
N VAL A 110 16.60 40.65 4.64
CA VAL A 110 17.41 39.47 4.29
C VAL A 110 18.13 38.91 5.53
N LEU A 111 18.22 39.69 6.61
CA LEU A 111 18.79 39.27 7.89
C LEU A 111 17.98 38.16 8.58
N ASP A 112 16.67 38.08 8.36
CA ASP A 112 15.81 37.09 9.03
C ASP A 112 15.90 35.69 8.41
N VAL A 113 16.42 35.57 7.17
CA VAL A 113 16.68 34.28 6.50
C VAL A 113 17.86 33.52 7.12
N TYR A 114 18.83 34.24 7.70
CA TYR A 114 20.01 33.62 8.33
C TYR A 114 19.81 33.30 9.82
N ALA A 115 18.69 33.76 10.42
CA ALA A 115 18.43 33.63 11.85
C ALA A 115 17.68 32.35 12.25
N THR A 116 17.70 31.29 11.44
CA THR A 116 17.11 29.99 11.80
C THR A 116 18.20 28.95 12.02
N THR A 117 18.59 28.75 13.27
CA THR A 117 19.36 27.56 13.67
C THR A 117 18.40 26.37 13.66
N PRO A 118 18.60 25.33 12.82
CA PRO A 118 17.76 24.15 12.88
C PRO A 118 17.92 23.50 14.26
N LYS A 119 16.81 23.26 14.95
CA LYS A 119 16.80 22.36 16.12
C LYS A 119 17.21 20.98 15.63
N VAL A 120 18.48 20.63 15.86
CA VAL A 120 18.98 19.28 15.66
C VAL A 120 18.26 18.38 16.66
N ARG A 121 17.13 17.78 16.25
CA ARG A 121 16.71 16.53 16.87
C ARG A 121 17.77 15.52 16.44
N LYS A 122 18.35 14.77 17.39
CA LYS A 122 19.19 13.62 17.07
C LYS A 122 18.39 12.73 16.13
N VAL A 123 18.75 12.74 14.86
CA VAL A 123 18.33 11.72 13.92
C VAL A 123 19.27 10.56 14.19
N GLU A 124 18.83 9.65 15.04
CA GLU A 124 19.41 8.33 15.09
C GLU A 124 19.14 7.68 13.73
N ILE A 125 20.21 7.70 12.93
CA ILE A 125 20.47 6.90 11.74
C ILE A 125 19.56 5.67 11.62
N TYR A 126 18.71 5.67 10.58
CA TYR A 126 18.01 4.48 10.08
C TYR A 126 19.01 3.51 9.45
N THR A 127 19.84 2.89 10.27
CA THR A 127 20.51 1.62 9.96
C THR A 127 19.74 0.52 10.66
N ASN A 128 18.43 0.41 10.40
CA ASN A 128 17.60 -0.65 10.99
C ASN A 128 16.56 -1.20 10.02
N TYR A 129 16.62 -0.90 8.72
CA TYR A 129 15.73 -1.58 7.77
C TYR A 129 16.09 -3.06 7.59
N TYR A 130 17.38 -3.42 7.69
CA TYR A 130 17.78 -4.84 7.64
C TYR A 130 17.61 -5.56 8.99
N SER A 131 17.86 -4.89 10.11
CA SER A 131 17.74 -5.48 11.44
C SER A 131 16.27 -5.67 11.91
N TYR A 132 15.34 -4.82 11.46
CA TYR A 132 13.90 -5.07 11.69
C TYR A 132 13.37 -6.24 10.86
N SER A 133 13.88 -6.46 9.65
CA SER A 133 13.51 -7.62 8.84
C SER A 133 14.00 -8.92 9.48
N GLU A 134 15.24 -8.97 9.98
CA GLU A 134 15.78 -10.17 10.63
C GLU A 134 15.13 -10.43 12.00
N SER A 135 14.78 -9.39 12.77
CA SER A 135 14.14 -9.57 14.09
C SER A 135 12.63 -9.88 14.01
N MET A 136 11.92 -9.45 12.96
CA MET A 136 10.59 -9.97 12.66
C MET A 136 10.65 -11.43 12.18
N LEU A 137 11.62 -11.79 11.33
CA LEU A 137 11.82 -13.17 10.88
C LEU A 137 12.28 -14.10 12.02
N LEU A 138 13.10 -13.63 12.95
CA LEU A 138 13.53 -14.40 14.12
C LEU A 138 12.42 -14.53 15.17
N ASN A 139 11.52 -13.55 15.34
CA ASN A 139 10.29 -13.77 16.12
C ASN A 139 9.30 -14.70 15.40
N TYR A 140 9.39 -14.80 14.07
CA TYR A 140 8.61 -15.72 13.25
C TYR A 140 9.03 -17.18 13.39
N PHE A 141 10.31 -17.44 13.66
CA PHE A 141 10.88 -18.80 13.67
C PHE A 141 11.08 -19.40 15.07
N PHE A 142 11.00 -18.61 16.15
CA PHE A 142 11.36 -19.06 17.51
C PHE A 142 10.19 -19.30 18.48
N PHE A 143 8.94 -19.31 18.00
CA PHE A 143 7.77 -19.65 18.83
C PHE A 143 7.07 -20.97 18.43
N THR A 144 7.84 -21.98 18.02
CA THR A 144 7.39 -23.39 18.03
C THR A 144 8.30 -24.21 18.93
#